data_AF-A0A8T2YXK7-F1
#
_entry.id   AF-A0A8T2YXK7-F1
#
_cell.length_a   1.000
_cell.length_b   1.000
_cell.length_c   1.000
_cell.angle_alpha   90.00
_cell.angle_beta   90.00
_cell.angle_gamma   90.00
#
_symmetry.space_group_name_H-M   'P 1'
#
loop_
_entity.id
_entity.type
_entity.pdbx_description
1 polymer ?
#
loop_
_entity_poly.entity_id
_entity_poly.type
_entity_poly.pdbx_seq_one_letter_code
_entity_poly.pdbx_strand_id
1 'polypeptide(L)'
;MEKATSSAASAAAPAKIGGGSRRQSDLNRSFKLAIRSLLTSCSKQELAKAFSKFSNAEQESLHRLFIQVITSLHKMVEDEFESLCLETQVGTALETVEQLVEEQNLDPLFSEKSNIMDAAKSLSMEKKNEIHYLMGMLEKAEEQNRRIRDRVELLKQKMPDDSGISVVMEKFKSGNLSYGTCSNGI
;
A
#
# COMPACT_ATOMS: atom_id res chain seq x y z
N MET A 1 29.42 -49.18 -11.23
CA MET A 1 29.68 -47.73 -11.18
C MET A 1 28.54 -47.06 -11.93
N GLU A 2 27.55 -46.60 -11.15
CA GLU A 2 27.09 -45.20 -11.06
C GLU A 2 26.04 -44.90 -12.14
N LYS A 3 24.73 -45.03 -11.86
CA LYS A 3 23.85 -44.19 -11.02
C LYS A 3 23.85 -42.72 -11.44
N ALA A 4 22.80 -42.32 -12.16
CA ALA A 4 22.24 -40.98 -12.07
C ALA A 4 20.73 -41.07 -12.34
N THR A 5 20.00 -41.21 -11.24
CA THR A 5 18.58 -40.93 -11.09
C THR A 5 18.32 -39.44 -11.31
N SER A 6 17.47 -39.07 -12.28
CA SER A 6 16.88 -37.72 -12.36
C SER A 6 15.44 -37.80 -11.86
N SER A 7 15.28 -37.36 -10.61
CA SER A 7 14.00 -37.22 -9.90
C SER A 7 13.15 -36.16 -10.59
N ALA A 8 11.96 -36.57 -11.06
CA ALA A 8 10.89 -35.65 -11.38
C ALA A 8 10.39 -35.03 -10.06
N ALA A 9 10.71 -33.75 -9.84
CA ALA A 9 10.11 -32.97 -8.78
C ALA A 9 8.63 -32.77 -9.10
N SER A 10 7.82 -33.66 -8.54
CA SER A 10 6.37 -33.51 -8.43
C SER A 10 6.09 -32.17 -7.76
N ALA A 11 5.50 -31.23 -8.51
CA ALA A 11 4.87 -30.05 -7.96
C ALA A 11 3.72 -30.54 -7.07
N ALA A 12 3.98 -30.60 -5.76
CA ALA A 12 2.96 -30.88 -4.77
C ALA A 12 1.96 -29.72 -4.80
N ALA A 13 0.84 -29.94 -5.49
CA ALA A 13 -0.35 -29.14 -5.31
C ALA A 13 -0.73 -29.16 -3.81
N PRO A 14 -1.05 -28.03 -3.20
CA PRO A 14 -1.49 -28.03 -1.81
C PRO A 14 -2.76 -28.86 -1.72
N ALA A 15 -2.74 -29.85 -0.83
CA ALA A 15 -3.89 -30.70 -0.55
C ALA A 15 -5.06 -29.81 -0.09
N LYS A 16 -6.09 -29.70 -0.92
CA LYS A 16 -7.39 -29.15 -0.53
C LYS A 16 -7.95 -30.00 0.61
N ILE A 17 -7.90 -29.45 1.82
CA ILE A 17 -8.63 -30.01 2.96
C ILE A 17 -10.11 -29.73 2.69
N GLY A 18 -10.81 -30.78 2.27
CA GLY A 18 -12.23 -30.76 1.89
C GLY A 18 -13.17 -30.51 3.06
N GLY A 19 -13.16 -29.28 3.58
CA GLY A 19 -14.30 -28.68 4.28
C GLY A 19 -14.94 -27.70 3.31
N GLY A 20 -16.21 -27.92 2.92
CA GLY A 20 -16.90 -27.01 2.00
C GLY A 20 -16.79 -25.55 2.47
N SER A 21 -16.48 -24.64 1.53
CA SER A 21 -16.33 -23.21 1.82
C SER A 21 -17.57 -22.66 2.55
N ARG A 22 -17.35 -21.79 3.55
CA ARG A 22 -18.43 -21.14 4.31
C ARG A 22 -19.35 -20.38 3.37
N ARG A 23 -18.78 -19.67 2.40
CA ARG A 23 -19.52 -18.95 1.35
C ARG A 23 -20.41 -19.87 0.52
N GLN A 24 -19.93 -21.06 0.17
CA GLN A 24 -20.74 -22.05 -0.56
C GLN A 24 -21.93 -22.54 0.29
N SER A 25 -21.69 -22.82 1.57
CA SER A 25 -22.76 -23.23 2.50
C SER A 25 -23.80 -22.13 2.71
N ASP A 26 -23.37 -20.87 2.78
CA ASP A 26 -24.23 -19.70 2.94
C ASP A 26 -25.09 -19.46 1.69
N LEU A 27 -24.50 -19.65 0.49
CA LEU A 27 -25.23 -19.59 -0.78
C LEU A 27 -26.34 -20.66 -0.83
N ASN A 28 -25.99 -21.92 -0.57
CA ASN A 28 -26.95 -23.03 -0.62
C ASN A 28 -28.08 -22.84 0.41
N ARG A 29 -27.72 -22.41 1.62
CA ARG A 29 -28.69 -22.10 2.68
C ARG A 29 -29.64 -20.97 2.27
N SER A 30 -29.09 -19.87 1.75
CA SER A 30 -29.87 -18.70 1.35
C SER A 30 -30.83 -19.02 0.22
N PHE A 31 -30.38 -19.78 -0.78
CA PHE A 31 -31.21 -20.26 -1.87
C PHE A 31 -32.38 -21.12 -1.38
N LYS A 32 -32.10 -22.14 -0.56
CA LYS A 32 -33.15 -23.02 0.01
C LYS A 32 -34.17 -22.26 0.85
N LEU A 33 -33.73 -21.25 1.59
CA LEU A 33 -34.64 -20.39 2.35
C LEU A 33 -35.54 -19.58 1.41
N ALA A 34 -34.96 -18.95 0.38
CA ALA A 34 -35.70 -18.15 -0.59
C ALA A 34 -36.75 -18.97 -1.35
N ILE A 35 -36.38 -20.13 -1.88
CA ILE A 35 -37.29 -21.00 -2.62
C ILE A 35 -38.41 -21.54 -1.72
N ARG A 36 -38.08 -21.97 -0.49
CA ARG A 36 -39.09 -22.41 0.47
C ARG A 36 -40.10 -21.29 0.72
N SER A 37 -39.64 -20.08 1.04
CA SER A 37 -40.53 -18.94 1.29
C SER A 37 -41.41 -18.60 0.10
N LEU A 38 -40.87 -18.66 -1.13
CA LEU A 38 -41.63 -18.36 -2.35
C LEU A 38 -42.74 -19.39 -2.60
N LEU A 39 -42.40 -20.68 -2.50
CA LEU A 39 -43.25 -21.78 -2.91
C LEU A 39 -44.23 -22.26 -1.82
N THR A 40 -43.97 -21.96 -0.54
CA THR A 40 -44.89 -22.28 0.57
C THR A 40 -45.74 -21.09 1.02
N SER A 41 -45.96 -20.10 0.15
CA SER A 41 -46.68 -18.86 0.49
C SER A 41 -48.21 -19.02 0.55
N CYS A 42 -48.77 -20.02 -0.14
CA CYS A 42 -50.22 -20.22 -0.22
C CYS A 42 -50.71 -21.17 0.89
N SER A 43 -51.62 -20.67 1.73
CA SER A 43 -52.26 -21.45 2.78
C SER A 43 -53.50 -22.21 2.28
N LYS A 44 -53.87 -23.28 3.00
CA LYS A 44 -55.13 -24.01 2.77
C LYS A 44 -56.35 -23.09 2.78
N GLN A 45 -56.37 -22.09 3.64
CA GLN A 45 -57.48 -21.15 3.76
C GLN A 45 -57.60 -20.24 2.53
N GLU A 46 -56.48 -19.76 1.99
CA GLU A 46 -56.47 -18.95 0.77
C GLU A 46 -56.92 -19.77 -0.44
N LEU A 47 -56.50 -21.04 -0.51
CA LEU A 47 -56.97 -21.97 -1.53
C LEU A 47 -58.48 -22.22 -1.41
N ALA A 48 -58.99 -22.49 -0.21
CA ALA A 48 -60.42 -22.67 0.02
C ALA A 48 -61.24 -21.41 -0.34
N LYS A 49 -60.72 -20.22 -0.03
CA LYS A 49 -61.35 -18.93 -0.42
C LYS A 49 -61.37 -18.75 -1.94
N ALA A 50 -60.27 -19.05 -2.62
CA ALA A 50 -60.16 -18.95 -4.07
C ALA A 50 -61.12 -19.92 -4.79
N PHE A 51 -61.33 -21.11 -4.21
CA PHE A 51 -62.22 -22.15 -4.73
C PHE A 51 -63.48 -22.32 -3.88
N SER A 52 -64.11 -21.21 -3.48
CA SER A 52 -65.29 -21.22 -2.59
C SER A 52 -66.53 -21.91 -3.16
N LYS A 53 -66.59 -22.11 -4.48
CA LYS A 53 -67.67 -22.84 -5.16
C LYS A 53 -67.52 -24.36 -5.06
N PHE A 54 -66.34 -24.84 -4.70
CA PHE A 54 -66.07 -26.27 -4.58
C PHE A 54 -66.59 -26.77 -3.23
N SER A 55 -67.04 -28.02 -3.21
CA SER A 55 -67.35 -28.72 -1.97
C SER A 55 -66.08 -28.89 -1.11
N ASN A 56 -66.27 -29.13 0.19
CA ASN A 56 -65.13 -29.39 1.09
C ASN A 56 -64.25 -30.56 0.59
N ALA A 57 -64.85 -31.63 0.05
CA ALA A 57 -64.10 -32.77 -0.46
C ALA A 57 -63.21 -32.41 -1.66
N GLU A 58 -63.73 -31.59 -2.58
CA GLU A 58 -62.97 -31.09 -3.74
C GLU A 58 -61.85 -30.14 -3.30
N GLN A 59 -62.09 -29.27 -2.32
CA GLN A 59 -61.08 -28.38 -1.75
C GLN A 59 -59.95 -29.16 -1.07
N GLU A 60 -60.25 -30.22 -0.31
CA GLU A 60 -59.23 -31.10 0.28
C GLU A 60 -58.39 -31.81 -0.79
N SER A 61 -59.05 -32.35 -1.82
CA SER A 61 -58.37 -33.00 -2.95
C SER A 61 -57.44 -32.03 -3.68
N LEU A 62 -57.92 -30.81 -3.94
CA LEU A 62 -57.14 -29.76 -4.58
C LEU A 62 -55.96 -29.30 -3.72
N HIS A 63 -56.15 -29.15 -2.41
CA HIS A 63 -55.05 -28.82 -1.49
C HIS A 63 -53.99 -29.92 -1.45
N ARG A 64 -54.39 -31.20 -1.47
CA ARG A 64 -53.45 -32.33 -1.57
C ARG A 64 -52.67 -32.29 -2.88
N LEU A 65 -53.33 -32.02 -4.00
CA LEU A 65 -52.68 -31.88 -5.30
C LEU A 65 -51.70 -30.70 -5.29
N PHE A 66 -52.10 -29.57 -4.71
CA PHE A 66 -51.24 -28.39 -4.55
C PHE A 66 -49.95 -28.72 -3.79
N ILE A 67 -50.05 -29.39 -2.63
CA ILE A 67 -48.87 -29.82 -1.87
C ILE A 67 -47.96 -30.71 -2.72
N GLN A 68 -48.54 -31.65 -3.47
CA GLN A 68 -47.77 -32.55 -4.33
C GLN A 68 -47.02 -31.78 -5.42
N VAL A 69 -47.68 -30.84 -6.10
CA VAL A 69 -47.07 -29.98 -7.13
C VAL A 69 -45.95 -29.14 -6.54
N ILE A 70 -46.20 -28.46 -5.42
CA ILE A 70 -45.21 -27.62 -4.75
C ILE A 70 -44.00 -28.44 -4.30
N THR A 71 -44.22 -29.61 -3.70
CA THR A 71 -43.12 -30.50 -3.26
C THR A 71 -42.27 -30.97 -4.45
N SER A 72 -42.91 -31.34 -5.55
CA SER A 72 -42.20 -31.74 -6.78
C SER A 72 -41.40 -30.57 -7.36
N LEU A 73 -42.00 -29.37 -7.39
CA LEU A 73 -41.36 -28.17 -7.92
C LEU A 73 -40.17 -27.74 -7.05
N HIS A 74 -40.27 -27.80 -5.72
CA HIS A 74 -39.16 -27.56 -4.79
C HIS A 74 -37.97 -28.44 -5.16
N LYS A 75 -38.21 -29.75 -5.28
CA LYS A 75 -37.14 -30.71 -5.58
C LYS A 75 -36.51 -30.43 -6.94
N MET A 76 -37.32 -30.21 -7.97
CA MET A 76 -36.81 -29.91 -9.32
C MET A 76 -35.94 -28.66 -9.34
N VAL A 77 -36.35 -27.59 -8.66
CA VAL A 77 -35.60 -26.33 -8.59
C VAL A 77 -34.30 -26.50 -7.79
N GLU A 78 -34.32 -27.25 -6.69
CA GLU A 78 -33.10 -27.56 -5.92
C GLU A 78 -32.11 -28.41 -6.72
N ASP A 79 -32.60 -29.44 -7.44
CA ASP A 79 -31.77 -30.31 -8.27
C ASP A 79 -31.13 -29.53 -9.44
N GLU A 80 -31.91 -28.68 -10.12
CA GLU A 80 -31.42 -27.82 -11.22
C GLU A 80 -30.40 -26.79 -10.73
N PHE A 81 -30.64 -26.17 -9.57
CA PHE A 81 -29.71 -25.22 -8.98
C PHE A 81 -28.37 -25.88 -8.62
N GLU A 82 -28.39 -27.08 -8.05
CA GLU A 82 -27.18 -27.83 -7.73
C GLU A 82 -26.41 -28.19 -9.02
N SER A 83 -27.13 -28.67 -10.05
CA SER A 83 -26.54 -28.94 -11.38
C SER A 83 -25.86 -27.70 -11.96
N LEU A 84 -26.55 -26.55 -11.93
CA LEU A 84 -26.00 -25.28 -12.41
C LEU A 84 -24.77 -24.84 -11.62
N CYS A 85 -24.77 -25.00 -10.29
CA CYS A 85 -23.61 -24.69 -9.46
C CYS A 85 -22.39 -25.55 -9.79
N LEU A 86 -22.59 -26.83 -10.12
CA LEU A 86 -21.55 -27.74 -10.56
C LEU A 86 -21.02 -27.36 -11.95
N GLU A 87 -21.92 -27.13 -12.91
CA GLU A 87 -21.59 -26.73 -14.28
C GLU A 87 -20.76 -25.44 -14.32
N THR A 88 -21.20 -24.44 -13.56
CA THR A 88 -20.56 -23.11 -13.50
C THR A 88 -19.36 -23.06 -12.56
N GLN A 89 -19.07 -24.15 -11.84
CA GLN A 89 -17.98 -24.24 -10.86
C GLN A 89 -18.03 -23.15 -9.78
N VAL A 90 -19.24 -22.67 -9.42
CA VAL A 90 -19.43 -21.63 -8.40
C VAL A 90 -18.82 -22.04 -7.06
N GLY A 91 -18.92 -23.31 -6.69
CA GLY A 91 -18.29 -23.83 -5.47
C GLY A 91 -16.77 -23.62 -5.45
N THR A 92 -16.09 -23.92 -6.56
CA THR A 92 -14.64 -23.71 -6.69
C THR A 92 -14.28 -22.23 -6.68
N ALA A 93 -15.05 -21.39 -7.38
CA ALA A 93 -14.83 -19.95 -7.37
C ALA A 93 -14.97 -19.35 -5.96
N LEU A 94 -16.00 -19.76 -5.20
CA LEU A 94 -16.22 -19.31 -3.83
C LEU A 94 -15.13 -19.79 -2.87
N GLU A 95 -14.64 -21.02 -3.05
CA GLU A 95 -13.49 -21.55 -2.30
C GLU A 95 -12.23 -20.75 -2.57
N THR A 96 -11.93 -20.43 -3.84
CA THR A 96 -10.78 -19.57 -4.20
C THR A 96 -10.92 -18.18 -3.60
N VAL A 97 -12.11 -17.57 -3.61
CA VAL A 97 -12.35 -16.27 -2.98
C VAL A 97 -12.13 -16.34 -1.47
N GLU A 98 -12.62 -17.40 -0.81
CA GLU A 98 -12.40 -17.60 0.63
C GLU A 98 -10.90 -17.70 0.94
N GLN A 99 -10.16 -18.51 0.19
CA GLN A 99 -8.71 -18.65 0.33
C GLN A 99 -7.98 -17.31 0.14
N LEU A 100 -8.30 -16.55 -0.92
CA LEU A 100 -7.65 -15.26 -1.19
C LEU A 100 -7.94 -14.23 -0.08
N VAL A 101 -9.13 -14.26 0.51
CA VAL A 101 -9.49 -13.40 1.63
C VAL A 101 -8.71 -13.81 2.88
N GLU A 102 -8.58 -15.10 3.15
CA GLU A 102 -7.76 -15.61 4.26
C GLU A 102 -6.27 -15.22 4.09
N GLU A 103 -5.72 -15.40 2.89
CA GLU A 103 -4.36 -14.98 2.55
C GLU A 103 -4.16 -13.48 2.73
N GLN A 104 -5.09 -12.64 2.26
CA GLN A 104 -5.01 -11.18 2.46
C GLN A 104 -5.06 -10.77 3.93
N ASN A 105 -5.88 -11.44 4.74
CA ASN A 105 -5.95 -11.12 6.17
C ASN A 105 -4.67 -11.51 6.93
N LEU A 106 -3.90 -12.46 6.41
CA LEU A 106 -2.63 -12.88 6.98
C LEU A 106 -1.45 -12.03 6.50
N ASP A 107 -1.58 -11.29 5.39
CA ASP A 107 -0.54 -10.41 4.87
C ASP A 107 -0.40 -9.14 5.73
N PRO A 108 0.67 -9.01 6.52
CA PRO A 108 0.89 -7.84 7.38
C PRO A 108 1.02 -6.55 6.57
N LEU A 109 1.53 -6.63 5.33
CA LEU A 109 1.73 -5.47 4.46
C LEU A 109 0.41 -4.90 3.94
N PHE A 110 -0.66 -5.71 3.93
CA PHE A 110 -1.98 -5.29 3.50
C PHE A 110 -2.69 -4.43 4.55
N SER A 111 -2.46 -4.73 5.85
CA SER A 111 -2.94 -3.94 6.98
C SER A 111 -2.13 -2.64 7.19
N GLU A 112 -0.85 -2.66 6.83
CA GLU A 112 0.14 -1.62 7.19
C GLU A 112 0.25 -0.44 6.18
N LYS A 113 -0.60 -0.40 5.15
CA LYS A 113 -0.59 0.66 4.12
C LYS A 113 -0.71 2.09 4.72
N SER A 114 -1.27 2.24 5.91
CA SER A 114 -1.33 3.52 6.63
C SER A 114 0.03 3.94 7.19
N ASN A 115 0.76 3.04 7.85
CA ASN A 115 1.98 3.39 8.60
C ASN A 115 3.14 3.80 7.68
N ILE A 116 3.32 3.08 6.56
CA ILE A 116 4.41 3.37 5.62
C ILE A 116 4.21 4.75 4.95
N MET A 117 2.97 5.08 4.58
CA MET A 117 2.66 6.35 3.93
C MET A 117 2.83 7.53 4.89
N ASP A 118 2.45 7.38 6.15
CA ASP A 118 2.58 8.43 7.15
C ASP A 118 4.04 8.62 7.59
N ALA A 119 4.83 7.55 7.67
CA ALA A 119 6.27 7.63 7.87
C ALA A 119 6.97 8.35 6.70
N ALA A 120 6.59 8.04 5.45
CA ALA A 120 7.14 8.70 4.27
C ALA A 120 6.81 10.21 4.24
N LYS A 121 5.59 10.61 4.60
CA LYS A 121 5.19 12.02 4.72
C LYS A 121 5.98 12.75 5.80
N SER A 122 6.14 12.12 6.97
CA SER A 122 6.87 12.69 8.10
C SER A 122 8.34 12.91 7.76
N LEU A 123 8.99 11.89 7.16
CA LEU A 123 10.37 11.99 6.69
C LEU A 123 10.53 13.07 5.61
N SER A 124 9.58 13.17 4.68
CA SER A 124 9.59 14.21 3.64
C SER A 124 9.50 15.62 4.24
N MET A 125 8.64 15.82 5.23
CA MET A 125 8.50 17.10 5.93
C MET A 125 9.78 17.47 6.69
N GLU A 126 10.37 16.51 7.41
CA GLU A 126 11.62 16.72 8.14
C GLU A 126 12.78 17.08 7.19
N LYS A 127 12.92 16.38 6.07
CA LYS A 127 13.93 16.69 5.05
C LYS A 127 13.72 18.07 4.43
N LYS A 128 12.48 18.49 4.19
CA LYS A 128 12.18 19.83 3.68
C LYS A 128 12.57 20.92 4.68
N ASN A 129 12.30 20.70 5.97
CA ASN A 129 12.68 21.62 7.03
C ASN A 129 14.21 21.73 7.15
N GLU A 130 14.91 20.60 7.07
CA GLU A 130 16.38 20.58 7.11
C GLU A 130 16.99 21.34 5.93
N ILE A 131 16.47 21.14 4.72
CA ILE A 131 16.91 21.91 3.53
C ILE A 131 16.73 23.41 3.76
N HIS A 132 15.58 23.83 4.29
CA HIS A 132 15.31 25.24 4.56
C HIS A 132 16.26 25.81 5.62
N TYR A 133 16.57 25.03 6.66
CA TYR A 133 17.52 25.42 7.70
C TYR A 133 18.94 25.59 7.14
N LEU A 134 19.42 24.60 6.37
CA LEU A 134 20.74 24.63 5.75
C LEU A 134 20.88 25.78 4.74
N MET A 135 19.82 26.07 3.99
CA MET A 135 19.78 27.20 3.05
C MET A 135 19.95 28.54 3.81
N GLY A 136 19.25 28.71 4.92
CA GLY A 136 19.40 29.91 5.76
C GLY A 136 20.78 30.04 6.43
N MET A 137 21.43 28.92 6.76
CA MET A 137 22.82 28.93 7.22
C MET A 137 23.78 29.33 6.11
N LEU A 138 23.59 28.81 4.90
CA LEU A 138 24.42 29.10 3.73
C LEU A 138 24.35 30.59 3.38
N GLU A 139 23.16 31.18 3.32
CA GLU A 139 22.98 32.62 3.05
C GLU A 139 23.75 33.49 4.04
N LYS A 140 23.73 33.15 5.33
CA LYS A 140 24.48 33.88 6.38
C LYS A 140 25.99 33.76 6.17
N ALA A 141 26.48 32.58 5.82
CA ALA A 141 27.90 32.36 5.57
C ALA A 141 28.38 33.11 4.30
N GLU A 142 27.56 33.11 3.24
CA GLU A 142 27.83 33.86 2.02
C GLU A 142 27.89 35.37 2.27
N GLU A 143 26.99 35.89 3.09
CA GLU A 143 26.97 37.30 3.48
C GLU A 143 28.21 37.68 4.30
N GLN A 144 28.61 36.83 5.25
CA GLN A 144 29.86 37.04 5.98
C GLN A 144 31.08 37.03 5.04
N ASN A 145 31.12 36.09 4.09
CA ASN A 145 32.19 36.01 3.09
C ASN A 145 32.23 37.25 2.20
N ARG A 146 31.07 37.81 1.78
CA ARG A 146 31.01 39.09 1.07
C ARG A 146 31.67 40.21 1.88
N ARG A 147 31.25 40.39 3.14
CA ARG A 147 31.82 41.43 4.02
C ARG A 147 33.33 41.30 4.22
N ILE A 148 33.82 40.07 4.35
CA ILE A 148 35.27 39.81 4.46
C ILE A 148 35.98 40.20 3.17
N ARG A 149 35.44 39.83 1.99
CA ARG A 149 36.01 40.21 0.70
C ARG A 149 36.06 41.73 0.54
N ASP A 150 34.96 42.43 0.84
CA ASP A 150 34.89 43.90 0.76
C ASP A 150 35.93 44.57 1.67
N ARG A 151 36.12 44.03 2.89
CA ARG A 151 37.13 44.52 3.82
C ARG A 151 38.55 44.26 3.32
N VAL A 152 38.82 43.09 2.74
CA VAL A 152 40.12 42.78 2.14
C VAL A 152 40.43 43.73 0.98
N GLU A 153 39.44 44.04 0.14
CA GLU A 153 39.60 44.97 -0.97
C GLU A 153 39.87 46.40 -0.51
N LEU A 154 39.14 46.88 0.50
CA LEU A 154 39.39 48.19 1.11
C LEU A 154 40.80 48.30 1.70
N LEU A 155 41.28 47.25 2.37
CA LEU A 155 42.63 47.22 2.93
C LEU A 155 43.70 47.22 1.85
N LYS A 156 43.47 46.53 0.71
CA LYS A 156 44.36 46.59 -0.45
C LYS A 156 44.44 48.00 -1.04
N GLN A 157 43.32 48.73 -1.13
CA GLN A 157 43.31 50.11 -1.64
C GLN A 157 43.94 51.12 -0.65
N LYS A 158 43.83 50.87 0.66
CA LYS A 158 44.40 51.75 1.70
C LYS A 158 45.91 51.58 1.87
N MET A 159 46.48 50.48 1.42
CA MET A 159 47.93 50.32 1.27
C MET A 159 48.37 51.12 0.05
N PRO A 160 49.03 52.28 0.19
CA PRO A 160 49.56 52.99 -0.97
C PRO A 160 50.61 52.09 -1.63
N ASP A 161 50.68 52.14 -2.96
CA ASP A 161 51.72 51.46 -3.72
C ASP A 161 53.08 51.65 -3.04
N ASP A 162 53.83 50.55 -2.97
CA ASP A 162 55.10 50.28 -2.27
C ASP A 162 56.22 51.34 -2.47
N SER A 163 55.96 52.38 -3.26
CA SER A 163 56.73 53.60 -3.46
C SER A 163 57.07 54.35 -2.16
N GLY A 164 56.12 54.50 -1.24
CA GLY A 164 56.34 55.28 0.00
C GLY A 164 57.27 54.58 1.00
N ILE A 165 57.18 53.26 1.10
CA ILE A 165 57.97 52.44 2.03
C ILE A 165 59.40 52.24 1.50
N SER A 166 59.54 52.09 0.18
CA SER A 166 60.83 52.02 -0.51
C SER A 166 61.70 53.26 -0.25
N VAL A 167 61.13 54.47 -0.35
CA VAL A 167 61.86 55.73 -0.10
C VAL A 167 62.36 55.86 1.34
N VAL A 168 61.57 55.40 2.33
CA VAL A 168 61.97 55.44 3.75
C VAL A 168 63.08 54.43 4.02
N MET A 169 63.02 53.25 3.42
CA MET A 169 64.06 52.23 3.53
C MET A 169 65.37 52.65 2.87
N GLU A 170 65.31 53.35 1.72
CA GLU A 170 66.49 53.86 1.02
C GLU A 170 67.21 54.97 1.81
N LYS A 171 66.45 55.87 2.46
CA LYS A 171 67.00 56.87 3.39
C LYS A 171 67.65 56.23 4.63
N PHE A 172 67.08 55.15 5.15
CA PHE A 172 67.65 54.43 6.30
C PHE A 172 68.95 53.70 5.95
N LYS A 173 69.05 53.19 4.72
CA LYS A 173 70.26 52.53 4.19
C LYS A 173 71.40 53.51 3.95
N SER A 174 71.09 54.71 3.45
CA SER A 174 72.08 55.76 3.18
C SER A 174 72.56 56.49 4.44
N GLY A 175 71.74 56.57 5.49
CA GLY A 175 72.15 57.14 6.80
C GLY A 175 73.13 56.28 7.61
N ASN A 176 73.19 54.96 7.37
CA ASN A 176 74.09 54.05 8.09
C ASN A 176 75.51 53.92 7.49
N LEU A 177 75.77 54.56 6.34
CA LEU A 177 77.04 54.39 5.62
C LEU A 177 78.12 55.44 5.97
N SER A 178 77.86 56.39 6.88
CA SER A 178 78.74 57.57 7.08
C SER A 178 79.64 57.57 8.32
N TYR A 179 79.75 56.48 9.09
CA TYR A 179 80.64 56.43 10.26
C TYR A 179 81.48 55.14 10.27
N GLY A 180 82.69 55.20 9.70
CA GLY A 180 83.71 54.18 9.94
C GLY A 180 84.71 53.93 8.80
N THR A 181 85.42 54.94 8.33
CA THR A 181 86.61 54.73 7.47
C THR A 181 87.72 55.71 7.87
N CYS A 182 88.66 55.26 8.71
CA CYS A 182 90.03 55.78 8.91
C CYS A 182 90.82 54.65 9.62
N SER A 183 91.50 53.76 8.88
CA SER A 183 92.91 53.81 8.46
C SER A 183 93.89 53.21 9.48
N ASN A 184 94.36 52.00 9.18
CA ASN A 184 95.57 51.36 9.73
C ASN A 184 96.83 52.13 9.30
N GLY A 185 97.82 52.22 10.19
CA GLY A 185 99.16 52.73 9.88
C GLY A 185 100.22 52.19 10.84
N ILE A 186 100.98 51.21 10.31
CA ILE A 186 102.27 50.59 10.73
C ILE A 186 102.24 49.66 11.95
#